data_AF-A0A4S1GXG9-F1
#
_entry.id   AF-A0A4S1GXG9-F1
#
_cell.length_a   1.000
_cell.length_b   1.000
_cell.length_c   1.000
_cell.angle_alpha   90.00
_cell.angle_beta   90.00
_cell.angle_gamma   90.00
#
_symmetry.space_group_name_H-M   'P 1'
#
loop_
_entity.id
_entity.type
_entity.pdbx_description
1 polymer ?
#
loop_
_entity_poly.entity_id
_entity_poly.type
_entity_poly.pdbx_seq_one_letter_code
_entity_poly.pdbx_strand_id
1 'polypeptide(L)'
;MLENPQLAASDIALIGTTILLKGMEIARPIDVVDATTLKVDEKRTILAAWASDLYTIDSRPAYRHMPGTPEPVSIDEVQAALSDLDRRYGS
;
A
#
# COMPACT_ATOMS: atom_id res chain seq x y z
N MET A 1 3.88 29.93 12.51
CA MET A 1 3.12 28.71 12.14
C MET A 1 3.71 28.23 10.83
N LEU A 2 4.71 27.35 10.88
CA LEU A 2 5.23 26.70 9.69
C LEU A 2 4.26 25.54 9.41
N GLU A 3 3.42 25.68 8.39
CA GLU A 3 2.68 24.55 7.83
C GLU A 3 3.72 23.47 7.55
N ASN A 4 3.59 22.29 8.16
CA ASN A 4 4.50 21.19 7.95
C ASN A 4 4.12 20.54 6.60
N PRO A 5 4.85 20.81 5.50
CA PRO A 5 4.46 20.32 4.17
C PRO A 5 4.49 18.79 4.10
N GLN A 6 5.21 18.12 5.01
CA GLN A 6 5.28 16.67 5.08
C GLN A 6 3.95 16.04 5.53
N LEU A 7 3.18 16.74 6.38
CA LEU A 7 1.87 16.27 6.86
C LEU A 7 0.85 16.30 5.71
N ALA A 8 0.80 17.40 4.96
CA ALA A 8 -0.12 17.56 3.83
C ALA A 8 0.20 16.61 2.67
N ALA A 9 1.48 16.36 2.37
CA ALA A 9 1.87 15.41 1.32
C ALA A 9 1.46 13.97 1.66
N SER A 10 1.55 13.59 2.94
CA SER A 10 1.17 12.25 3.42
C SER A 10 -0.34 12.02 3.31
N ASP A 11 -1.14 13.02 3.68
CA ASP A 11 -2.61 12.94 3.58
C ASP A 11 -3.10 12.88 2.13
N ILE A 12 -2.47 13.62 1.21
CA ILE A 12 -2.83 13.59 -0.21
C ILE A 12 -2.44 12.24 -0.84
N ALA A 13 -1.26 11.70 -0.50
CA ALA A 13 -0.83 10.38 -0.96
C ALA A 13 -1.75 9.27 -0.42
N LEU A 14 -2.19 9.38 0.84
CA LEU A 14 -3.15 8.48 1.47
C LEU A 14 -4.50 8.48 0.74
N ILE A 15 -5.05 9.68 0.46
CA ILE A 15 -6.34 9.82 -0.24
C ILE A 15 -6.23 9.29 -1.67
N GLY A 16 -5.17 9.65 -2.41
CA GLY A 16 -4.95 9.18 -3.77
C GLY A 16 -4.84 7.65 -3.86
N THR A 17 -4.07 7.04 -2.95
CA THR A 17 -3.91 5.58 -2.87
C THR A 17 -5.24 4.90 -2.53
N THR A 18 -5.99 5.44 -1.57
CA THR A 18 -7.30 4.90 -1.16
C THR A 18 -8.31 4.90 -2.30
N ILE A 19 -8.38 6.01 -3.06
CA ILE A 19 -9.31 6.13 -4.19
C ILE A 19 -8.95 5.13 -5.30
N LEU A 20 -7.66 4.97 -5.59
CA LEU A 20 -7.19 3.99 -6.58
C LEU A 20 -7.56 2.56 -6.18
N LEU A 21 -7.25 2.16 -4.94
CA LEU A 21 -7.50 0.79 -4.47
C LEU A 21 -8.99 0.44 -4.41
N LYS A 22 -9.81 1.38 -3.96
CA LYS A 22 -11.26 1.20 -3.89
C LYS A 22 -11.89 1.08 -5.28
N GLY A 23 -11.38 1.80 -6.28
CA GLY A 23 -11.83 1.69 -7.66
C GLY A 23 -11.39 0.39 -8.36
N MET A 24 -10.44 -0.33 -7.78
CA MET A 24 -9.82 -1.54 -8.34
C MET A 24 -10.17 -2.83 -7.59
N GLU A 25 -11.04 -2.77 -6.58
CA GLU A 25 -11.42 -3.91 -5.71
C GLU A 25 -10.23 -4.63 -5.07
N ILE A 26 -9.15 -3.89 -4.76
CA ILE A 26 -7.97 -4.45 -4.09
C ILE A 26 -8.30 -4.77 -2.63
N ALA A 27 -8.23 -6.04 -2.27
CA ALA A 27 -8.49 -6.52 -0.91
C ALA A 27 -7.21 -6.93 -0.17
N ARG A 28 -6.22 -7.45 -0.91
CA ARG A 28 -4.98 -8.04 -0.40
C ARG A 28 -3.78 -7.50 -1.17
N PRO A 29 -2.57 -7.48 -0.57
CA PRO A 29 -1.35 -7.05 -1.25
C PRO A 29 -1.08 -7.77 -2.58
N ILE A 30 -1.42 -9.07 -2.67
CA ILE A 30 -1.24 -9.84 -3.90
C ILE A 30 -2.12 -9.33 -5.06
N ASP A 31 -3.30 -8.76 -4.78
CA ASP A 31 -4.18 -8.22 -5.82
C ASP A 31 -3.51 -7.04 -6.54
N VAL A 32 -2.65 -6.28 -5.84
CA VAL A 32 -1.84 -5.21 -6.45
C VAL A 32 -0.84 -5.78 -7.45
N VAL A 33 -0.23 -6.92 -7.11
CA VAL A 33 0.71 -7.63 -7.99
C VAL A 33 -0.02 -8.15 -9.23
N ASP A 34 -1.23 -8.67 -9.05
CA ASP A 34 -2.03 -9.26 -10.13
C ASP A 34 -2.81 -8.23 -10.96
N ALA A 35 -2.94 -6.99 -10.48
CA ALA A 35 -3.60 -5.90 -11.20
C ALA A 35 -2.92 -5.62 -12.55
N THR A 36 -3.56 -5.98 -13.66
CA THR A 36 -3.02 -5.80 -15.02
C THR A 36 -3.03 -4.36 -15.50
N THR A 37 -3.85 -3.50 -14.88
CA THR A 37 -3.98 -2.09 -15.22
C THR A 37 -2.86 -1.21 -14.62
N LEU A 38 -2.10 -1.73 -13.66
CA LEU A 38 -1.00 -1.01 -13.01
C LEU A 38 0.35 -1.34 -13.65
N LYS A 39 1.17 -0.32 -13.80
CA LYS A 39 2.59 -0.47 -14.15
C LYS A 39 3.37 -0.99 -12.94
N VAL A 40 4.51 -1.62 -13.20
CA VAL A 40 5.37 -2.21 -12.15
C VAL A 40 5.76 -1.17 -11.08
N ASP A 41 6.11 0.05 -11.48
CA ASP A 41 6.48 1.11 -10.53
C ASP A 41 5.29 1.58 -9.67
N GLU A 42 4.08 1.60 -10.23
CA GLU A 42 2.86 1.92 -9.49
C GLU A 42 2.54 0.83 -8.46
N LYS A 43 2.67 -0.45 -8.86
CA LYS A 43 2.53 -1.60 -7.95
C LYS A 43 3.52 -1.50 -6.80
N ARG A 44 4.80 -1.23 -7.09
CA ARG A 44 5.84 -1.08 -6.08
C ARG A 44 5.56 0.09 -5.14
N THR A 45 5.09 1.22 -5.68
CA THR A 45 4.74 2.41 -4.89
C THR A 45 3.59 2.12 -3.93
N ILE A 46 2.51 1.47 -4.40
CA ILE A 46 1.36 1.10 -3.58
C ILE A 46 1.77 0.12 -2.48
N LEU A 47 2.52 -0.93 -2.82
CA LEU A 47 2.98 -1.92 -1.84
C LEU A 47 3.95 -1.33 -0.81
N ALA A 48 4.85 -0.44 -1.23
CA ALA A 48 5.74 0.28 -0.31
C ALA A 48 4.95 1.20 0.62
N ALA A 49 3.92 1.89 0.10
CA ALA A 49 3.02 2.67 0.93
C ALA A 49 2.31 1.76 1.95
N TRP A 50 1.77 0.61 1.54
CA TRP A 50 1.08 -0.33 2.43
C TRP A 50 1.99 -0.88 3.53
N ALA A 51 3.27 -1.12 3.24
CA ALA A 51 4.26 -1.55 4.23
C ALA A 51 4.59 -0.46 5.26
N SER A 52 4.33 0.81 4.96
CA SER A 52 4.65 1.95 5.82
C SER A 52 3.95 1.87 7.17
N ASP A 53 4.62 2.40 8.19
CA ASP A 53 4.08 2.50 9.54
C ASP A 53 2.86 3.42 9.63
N LEU A 54 2.61 4.23 8.59
CA LEU A 54 1.40 5.03 8.45
C LEU A 54 0.13 4.19 8.55
N TYR A 55 0.18 2.93 8.10
CA TYR A 55 -0.97 2.02 8.14
C TYR A 55 -0.91 1.02 9.29
N THR A 56 0.04 1.17 10.21
CA THR A 56 0.14 0.30 11.38
C THR A 56 -1.10 0.43 12.24
N ILE A 57 -1.62 -0.71 12.70
CA ILE A 57 -2.73 -0.73 13.64
C ILE A 57 -2.20 -0.52 15.05
N ASP A 58 -2.83 0.40 15.79
CA ASP A 58 -2.53 0.63 17.19
C ASP A 58 -2.57 -0.68 17.99
N SER A 59 -1.54 -0.88 18.81
CA SER A 59 -1.34 -2.11 19.61
C SER A 59 -1.09 -3.40 18.82
N ARG A 60 -1.01 -3.36 17.48
CA ARG A 60 -0.71 -4.51 16.61
C ARG A 60 0.31 -4.14 15.52
N PRO A 61 1.59 -3.90 15.88
CA PRO A 61 2.61 -3.37 14.97
C PRO A 61 2.96 -4.30 13.79
N ALA A 62 2.61 -5.58 13.87
CA ALA A 62 2.78 -6.54 12.78
C ALA A 62 1.69 -6.43 11.69
N TYR A 63 0.64 -5.64 11.89
CA TYR A 63 -0.47 -5.52 10.96
C TYR A 63 -0.52 -4.13 10.32
N ARG A 64 -1.00 -4.11 9.08
CA ARG A 64 -1.26 -2.92 8.28
C ARG A 64 -2.71 -2.91 7.84
N HIS A 65 -3.40 -1.79 8.02
CA HIS A 65 -4.75 -1.60 7.49
C HIS A 65 -4.78 -0.39 6.57
N MET A 66 -4.84 -0.68 5.26
CA MET A 66 -4.92 0.36 4.26
C MET A 66 -6.39 0.76 4.06
N PRO A 67 -6.74 2.06 4.11
CA PRO A 67 -8.12 2.49 3.90
C PRO A 67 -8.63 2.03 2.54
N GLY A 68 -9.89 1.59 2.50
CA GLY A 68 -10.50 1.00 1.31
C GLY A 68 -10.32 -0.51 1.18
N THR A 69 -9.45 -1.14 2.00
CA THR A 69 -9.33 -2.60 2.07
C THR A 69 -10.22 -3.17 3.18
N PRO A 70 -10.77 -4.39 3.01
CA PRO A 70 -11.77 -4.94 3.92
C PRO A 70 -11.19 -5.30 5.29
N GLU A 71 -9.94 -5.75 5.35
CA GLU A 71 -9.33 -6.29 6.57
C GLU A 71 -7.84 -5.90 6.72
N PRO A 72 -7.35 -5.80 7.96
CA PRO A 72 -5.93 -5.81 8.26
C PRO A 72 -5.17 -6.98 7.64
N VAL A 73 -3.98 -6.70 7.11
CA VAL A 73 -3.04 -7.72 6.62
C VAL A 73 -1.73 -7.65 7.40
N SER A 74 -0.96 -8.75 7.44
CA SER A 74 0.34 -8.71 8.11
C SER A 74 1.38 -7.98 7.26
N ILE A 75 2.39 -7.38 7.90
CA ILE A 75 3.54 -6.83 7.19
C ILE A 75 4.25 -7.89 6.34
N ASP A 76 4.31 -9.13 6.83
CA ASP A 76 4.91 -10.26 6.12
C ASP A 76 4.20 -10.54 4.78
N GLU A 77 2.88 -10.38 4.73
CA GLU A 77 2.11 -10.55 3.51
C GLU A 77 2.41 -9.44 2.48
N VAL A 78 2.56 -8.20 2.95
CA VAL A 78 2.97 -7.09 2.08
C VAL A 78 4.40 -7.33 1.55
N GLN A 79 5.32 -7.81 2.38
CA GLN A 79 6.68 -8.17 1.98
C GLN A 79 6.71 -9.35 0.99
N ALA A 80 5.83 -10.33 1.17
CA ALA A 80 5.68 -11.43 0.23
C ALA A 80 5.21 -10.94 -1.15
N ALA A 81 4.25 -10.01 -1.19
CA ALA A 81 3.79 -9.40 -2.43
C ALA A 81 4.88 -8.56 -3.12
N LEU A 82 5.67 -7.79 -2.36
CA LEU A 82 6.83 -7.07 -2.90
C LEU A 82 7.86 -8.02 -3.50
N SER A 83 8.20 -9.08 -2.77
CA SER A 83 9.13 -10.11 -3.23
C SER A 83 8.62 -10.80 -4.50
N ASP A 84 7.31 -11.06 -4.58
CA ASP A 84 6.69 -11.63 -5.77
C ASP A 84 6.72 -10.67 -6.96
N LEU A 85 6.45 -9.39 -6.75
CA LEU A 85 6.55 -8.35 -7.78
C LEU A 85 7.98 -8.26 -8.33
N ASP A 86 8.98 -8.19 -7.45
CA ASP A 86 10.39 -8.15 -7.83
C ASP A 86 10.82 -9.43 -8.54
N ARG A 87 10.30 -10.59 -8.15
CA ARG A 87 10.54 -11.86 -8.86
C ARG A 87 9.93 -11.86 -10.28
N ARG A 88 8.76 -11.25 -10.47
CA ARG A 88 8.06 -11.20 -11.78
C ARG A 88 8.67 -10.17 -12.73
N TYR A 89 9.23 -9.07 -12.22
CA TYR A 89 9.60 -7.90 -13.03
C TYR A 89 10.98 -7.30 -12.74
N GLY A 90 11.71 -7.82 -11.75
CA GLY A 90 13.08 -7.43 -11.44
C GLY A 90 14.05 -8.06 -12.43
N SER A 91 14.33 -7.35 -13.52
CA SER A 91 15.42 -7.66 -14.44
C SER A 91 16.16 -6.40 -14.86
#